data_AF-A0A3D5M2D6-F1
#
_entry.id   AF-A0A3D5M2D6-F1
#
_cell.length_a   1.000
_cell.length_b   1.000
_cell.length_c   1.000
_cell.angle_alpha   90.00
_cell.angle_beta   90.00
_cell.angle_gamma   90.00
#
_symmetry.space_group_name_H-M   'P 1'
#
loop_
_entity.id
_entity.type
_entity.pdbx_description
1 polymer ?
#
loop_
_entity_poly.entity_id
_entity_poly.type
_entity_poly.pdbx_seq_one_letter_code
_entity_poly.pdbx_strand_id
1 'polypeptide(L)'
;MDFPQGEEPKAKVISPEMNDKHREEMGINGYPTIMLADAQMRPYGRTGYVPGGPEAYLKNLEELRTAGDKLKKMLAMEDGSVPPAMFLEVFSVMSKNELLGYPGYSKFLDMAEKSDNEELQKVVANHKASKRLQDLLNTQEPDFPALVKFLQENKDLGGPECLNALWFCQQWLAGEDRKEEARAFLTRMLNDPLVAENPQGQKMIQGAIEAMDHAEGNHDHDGDGIPDH
;
A
#
# COMPACT_ATOMS: atom_id res chain seq x y z
N MET A 1 13.00 -15.55 13.99
CA MET A 1 13.34 -15.19 12.60
C MET A 1 13.07 -16.41 11.74
N ASP A 2 11.96 -16.43 10.99
CA ASP A 2 11.51 -17.59 10.20
C ASP A 2 12.29 -17.81 8.89
N PHE A 3 13.15 -16.86 8.49
CA PHE A 3 14.03 -17.02 7.33
C PHE A 3 15.46 -17.32 7.76
N PRO A 4 16.07 -18.42 7.30
CA PRO A 4 17.44 -18.78 7.64
C PRO A 4 18.43 -17.81 6.96
N GLN A 5 19.05 -16.94 7.76
CA GLN A 5 20.01 -15.92 7.30
C GLN A 5 21.49 -16.36 7.43
N GLY A 6 21.74 -17.59 7.87
CA GLY A 6 23.08 -18.11 8.07
C GLY A 6 23.89 -18.25 6.78
N GLU A 7 25.20 -18.28 6.90
CA GLU A 7 26.12 -18.47 5.77
C GLU A 7 25.93 -19.83 5.07
N GLU A 8 25.62 -20.89 5.82
CA GLU A 8 25.39 -22.23 5.26
C GLU A 8 24.25 -22.29 4.22
N PRO A 9 23.04 -21.75 4.46
CA PRO A 9 21.99 -21.70 3.45
C PRO A 9 22.31 -20.73 2.31
N LYS A 10 23.02 -19.61 2.56
CA LYS A 10 23.47 -18.70 1.49
C LYS A 10 24.47 -19.36 0.55
N ALA A 11 25.37 -20.21 1.08
CA ALA A 11 26.34 -20.97 0.30
C ALA A 11 25.68 -22.02 -0.62
N LYS A 12 24.41 -22.39 -0.38
CA LYS A 12 23.64 -23.29 -1.24
C LYS A 12 22.94 -22.56 -2.40
N VAL A 13 22.96 -21.23 -2.43
CA VAL A 13 22.37 -20.44 -3.51
C VAL A 13 23.22 -20.63 -4.76
N ILE A 14 22.65 -21.31 -5.76
CA ILE A 14 23.35 -21.68 -7.01
C ILE A 14 23.76 -20.46 -7.82
N SER A 15 22.93 -19.41 -7.86
CA SER A 15 23.25 -18.16 -8.54
C SER A 15 22.58 -16.98 -7.81
N PRO A 16 23.31 -16.33 -6.90
CA PRO A 16 22.82 -15.13 -6.21
C PRO A 16 22.46 -14.01 -7.20
N GLU A 17 23.27 -13.80 -8.23
CA GLU A 17 23.05 -12.78 -9.25
C GLU A 17 21.74 -12.98 -10.02
N MET A 18 21.40 -14.23 -10.38
CA MET A 18 20.11 -14.52 -11.03
C MET A 18 18.93 -14.28 -10.09
N ASN A 19 19.08 -14.56 -8.79
CA ASN A 19 18.03 -14.28 -7.81
C ASN A 19 17.84 -12.77 -7.61
N ASP A 20 18.94 -12.02 -7.51
CA ASP A 20 18.90 -10.55 -7.39
C ASP A 20 18.27 -9.92 -8.64
N LYS A 21 18.66 -10.39 -9.84
CA LYS A 21 18.06 -9.97 -11.10
C LYS A 21 16.56 -10.25 -11.14
N HIS A 22 16.12 -11.46 -10.80
CA HIS A 22 14.69 -11.78 -10.78
C HIS A 22 13.93 -11.00 -9.71
N ARG A 23 14.55 -10.71 -8.55
CA ARG A 23 13.97 -9.87 -7.51
C ARG A 23 13.69 -8.47 -8.05
N GLU A 24 14.66 -7.89 -8.75
CA GLU A 24 14.54 -6.57 -9.39
C GLU A 24 13.49 -6.59 -10.51
N GLU A 25 13.56 -7.55 -11.42
CA GLU A 25 12.59 -7.71 -12.52
C GLU A 25 11.17 -7.92 -12.01
N MET A 26 10.98 -8.60 -10.88
CA MET A 26 9.66 -8.83 -10.28
C MET A 26 9.21 -7.73 -9.31
N GLY A 27 10.03 -6.69 -9.08
CA GLY A 27 9.72 -5.59 -8.17
C GLY A 27 9.49 -6.05 -6.72
N ILE A 28 10.30 -7.00 -6.23
CA ILE A 28 10.20 -7.52 -4.86
C ILE A 28 11.05 -6.66 -3.92
N ASN A 29 10.37 -5.85 -3.09
CA ASN A 29 11.00 -4.91 -2.16
C ASN A 29 10.77 -5.27 -0.69
N GLY A 30 10.06 -6.36 -0.40
CA GLY A 30 9.72 -6.80 0.96
C GLY A 30 9.39 -8.29 1.00
N TYR A 31 9.40 -8.86 2.21
CA TYR A 31 9.15 -10.29 2.44
C TYR A 31 8.15 -10.49 3.60
N PRO A 32 7.33 -11.56 3.57
CA PRO A 32 7.19 -12.53 2.47
C PRO A 32 6.42 -11.94 1.27
N THR A 33 6.92 -12.16 0.05
CA THR A 33 6.21 -11.85 -1.21
C THR A 33 6.10 -13.12 -2.04
N ILE A 34 4.91 -13.41 -2.54
CA ILE A 34 4.61 -14.54 -3.42
C ILE A 34 4.00 -13.99 -4.71
N MET A 35 4.63 -14.33 -5.84
CA MET A 35 4.19 -13.93 -7.17
C MET A 35 3.53 -15.10 -7.87
N LEU A 36 2.32 -14.88 -8.39
CA LEU A 36 1.62 -15.83 -9.24
C LEU A 36 1.90 -15.41 -10.69
N ALA A 37 2.55 -16.28 -11.46
CA ALA A 37 2.93 -16.00 -12.84
C ALA A 37 2.45 -17.09 -13.80
N ASP A 38 2.27 -16.73 -15.07
CA ASP A 38 1.95 -17.70 -16.13
C ASP A 38 3.19 -18.45 -16.62
N ALA A 39 3.01 -19.34 -17.60
CA ALA A 39 4.11 -20.15 -18.16
C ALA A 39 5.19 -19.31 -18.88
N GLN A 40 4.95 -18.04 -19.15
CA GLN A 40 5.90 -17.08 -19.72
C GLN A 40 6.52 -16.17 -18.64
N MET A 41 6.33 -16.50 -17.36
CA MET A 41 6.78 -15.71 -16.21
C MET A 41 6.16 -14.31 -16.13
N ARG A 42 4.97 -14.11 -16.74
CA ARG A 42 4.24 -12.83 -16.63
C ARG A 42 3.37 -12.86 -15.36
N PRO A 43 3.56 -11.92 -14.41
CA PRO A 43 2.86 -11.96 -13.13
C PRO A 43 1.39 -11.56 -13.29
N TYR A 44 0.47 -12.32 -12.70
CA TYR A 44 -0.97 -12.01 -12.70
C TYR A 44 -1.58 -11.86 -11.31
N GLY A 45 -0.80 -12.11 -10.25
CA GLY A 45 -1.22 -11.91 -8.87
C GLY A 45 0.00 -11.79 -7.97
N ARG A 46 -0.15 -11.05 -6.87
CA ARG A 46 0.88 -10.83 -5.86
C ARG A 46 0.22 -10.93 -4.49
N THR A 47 0.88 -11.62 -3.57
CA THR A 47 0.42 -11.76 -2.18
C THR A 47 1.60 -11.88 -1.23
N GLY A 48 1.30 -11.98 0.06
CA GLY A 48 2.26 -12.20 1.13
C GLY A 48 1.63 -13.02 2.25
N TYR A 49 1.90 -12.64 3.49
CA TYR A 49 1.23 -13.24 4.62
C TYR A 49 -0.26 -12.90 4.63
N VAL A 50 -1.11 -13.91 4.85
CA VAL A 50 -2.55 -13.75 5.04
C VAL A 50 -2.94 -14.37 6.39
N PRO A 51 -3.56 -13.61 7.32
CA PRO A 51 -4.04 -14.16 8.58
C PRO A 51 -5.20 -15.14 8.36
N GLY A 52 -5.38 -16.09 9.27
CA GLY A 52 -6.46 -17.08 9.21
C GLY A 52 -6.05 -18.48 8.73
N GLY A 53 -4.74 -18.73 8.58
CA GLY A 53 -4.21 -20.06 8.31
C GLY A 53 -4.31 -20.52 6.85
N PRO A 54 -4.04 -21.81 6.58
CA PRO A 54 -3.97 -22.34 5.22
C PRO A 54 -5.25 -22.16 4.40
N GLU A 55 -6.43 -22.28 5.01
CA GLU A 55 -7.72 -22.16 4.32
C GLU A 55 -7.95 -20.73 3.80
N ALA A 56 -7.65 -19.72 4.64
CA ALA A 56 -7.72 -18.32 4.23
C ALA A 56 -6.71 -18.01 3.13
N TYR A 57 -5.52 -18.58 3.23
CA TYR A 57 -4.47 -18.42 2.22
C TYR A 57 -4.85 -19.06 0.87
N LEU A 58 -5.41 -20.27 0.86
CA LEU A 58 -5.89 -20.92 -0.37
C LEU A 58 -7.02 -20.13 -1.03
N LYS A 59 -7.95 -19.59 -0.24
CA LYS A 59 -9.00 -18.69 -0.74
C LYS A 59 -8.41 -17.44 -1.40
N ASN A 60 -7.41 -16.82 -0.76
CA ASN A 60 -6.72 -15.67 -1.35
C ASN A 60 -6.05 -16.01 -2.69
N LEU A 61 -5.40 -17.17 -2.80
CA LEU A 61 -4.81 -17.62 -4.07
C LEU A 61 -5.88 -17.85 -5.16
N GLU A 62 -7.05 -18.39 -4.80
CA GLU A 62 -8.16 -18.58 -5.74
C GLU A 62 -8.72 -17.25 -6.25
N GLU A 63 -8.90 -16.27 -5.37
CA GLU A 63 -9.34 -14.92 -5.72
C GLU A 63 -8.34 -14.23 -6.65
N LEU A 64 -7.04 -14.32 -6.34
CA LEU A 64 -5.97 -13.78 -7.17
C LEU A 64 -5.90 -14.45 -8.53
N ARG A 65 -6.05 -15.78 -8.58
CA ARG A 65 -6.10 -16.53 -9.84
C ARG A 65 -7.28 -16.10 -10.70
N THR A 66 -8.45 -15.92 -10.08
CA THR A 66 -9.68 -15.49 -10.77
C THR A 66 -9.56 -14.07 -11.30
N ALA A 67 -9.04 -13.13 -10.49
CA ALA A 67 -8.75 -11.77 -10.95
C ALA A 67 -7.72 -11.75 -12.09
N GLY A 68 -6.67 -12.58 -11.97
CA GLY A 68 -5.60 -12.72 -12.95
C GLY A 68 -6.03 -13.39 -14.27
N ASP A 69 -7.15 -14.10 -14.32
CA ASP A 69 -7.64 -14.71 -15.57
C ASP A 69 -7.96 -13.66 -16.64
N LYS A 70 -8.46 -12.48 -16.26
CA LYS A 70 -8.69 -11.38 -17.20
C LYS A 70 -7.39 -10.81 -17.75
N LEU A 71 -6.39 -10.64 -16.89
CA LEU A 71 -5.05 -10.19 -17.30
C LEU A 71 -4.41 -11.20 -18.24
N LYS A 72 -4.43 -12.49 -17.92
CA LYS A 72 -3.91 -13.54 -18.82
C LYS A 72 -4.60 -13.54 -20.18
N LYS A 73 -5.92 -13.36 -20.23
CA LYS A 73 -6.66 -13.21 -21.48
C LYS A 73 -6.20 -11.99 -22.27
N MET A 74 -6.10 -10.83 -21.61
CA MET A 74 -5.60 -9.59 -22.25
C MET A 74 -4.17 -9.75 -22.78
N LEU A 75 -3.28 -10.42 -22.04
CA LEU A 75 -1.89 -10.68 -22.44
C LEU A 75 -1.76 -11.71 -23.58
N ALA A 76 -2.81 -12.48 -23.86
CA ALA A 76 -2.87 -13.41 -24.98
C ALA A 76 -3.48 -12.79 -26.25
N MET A 77 -4.05 -11.59 -26.15
CA MET A 77 -4.58 -10.84 -27.28
C MET A 77 -3.43 -10.18 -28.07
N GLU A 78 -3.57 -10.13 -29.39
CA GLU A 78 -2.65 -9.36 -30.24
C GLU A 78 -2.81 -7.85 -29.96
N ASP A 79 -1.67 -7.12 -29.99
CA ASP A 79 -1.60 -5.70 -29.63
C ASP A 79 -2.67 -4.88 -30.39
N GLY A 80 -3.53 -4.18 -29.65
CA GLY A 80 -4.58 -3.28 -30.19
C GLY A 80 -6.01 -3.83 -30.19
N SER A 81 -6.24 -5.10 -29.85
CA SER A 81 -7.59 -5.69 -29.82
C SER A 81 -8.30 -5.63 -28.44
N VAL A 82 -7.65 -5.04 -27.42
CA VAL A 82 -8.18 -5.01 -26.05
C VAL A 82 -9.36 -4.05 -25.95
N PRO A 83 -10.58 -4.50 -25.58
CA PRO A 83 -11.71 -3.61 -25.37
C PRO A 83 -11.44 -2.61 -24.24
N PRO A 84 -11.83 -1.32 -24.38
CA PRO A 84 -11.55 -0.30 -23.35
C PRO A 84 -12.04 -0.67 -21.94
N ALA A 85 -13.22 -1.28 -21.84
CA ALA A 85 -13.77 -1.73 -20.55
C ALA A 85 -12.90 -2.84 -19.92
N MET A 86 -12.43 -3.80 -20.73
CA MET A 86 -11.51 -4.83 -20.26
C MET A 86 -10.18 -4.23 -19.81
N PHE A 87 -9.68 -3.23 -20.54
CA PHE A 87 -8.44 -2.57 -20.19
C PHE A 87 -8.54 -1.85 -18.84
N LEU A 88 -9.63 -1.11 -18.59
CA LEU A 88 -9.89 -0.47 -17.30
C LEU A 88 -9.93 -1.48 -16.15
N GLU A 89 -10.69 -2.57 -16.31
CA GLU A 89 -10.79 -3.61 -15.29
C GLU A 89 -9.43 -4.25 -14.99
N VAL A 90 -8.68 -4.63 -16.04
CA VAL A 90 -7.38 -5.27 -15.89
C VAL A 90 -6.36 -4.31 -15.31
N PHE A 91 -6.33 -3.06 -15.75
CA PHE A 91 -5.44 -2.04 -15.20
C PHE A 91 -5.71 -1.79 -13.71
N SER A 92 -6.97 -1.80 -13.30
CA SER A 92 -7.37 -1.71 -11.89
C SER A 92 -6.86 -2.90 -11.07
N VAL A 93 -6.95 -4.11 -11.61
CA VAL A 93 -6.40 -5.32 -10.99
C VAL A 93 -4.87 -5.25 -10.89
N MET A 94 -4.20 -4.79 -11.95
CA MET A 94 -2.74 -4.62 -11.97
C MET A 94 -2.27 -3.59 -10.94
N SER A 95 -2.98 -2.48 -10.82
CA SER A 95 -2.69 -1.43 -9.83
C SER A 95 -2.89 -1.95 -8.40
N LYS A 96 -4.05 -2.56 -8.12
CA LYS A 96 -4.38 -3.12 -6.79
C LYS A 96 -3.40 -4.19 -6.32
N ASN A 97 -2.94 -5.05 -7.24
CA ASN A 97 -2.00 -6.13 -6.93
C ASN A 97 -0.52 -5.72 -7.11
N GLU A 98 -0.23 -4.41 -7.20
CA GLU A 98 1.12 -3.84 -7.38
C GLU A 98 1.91 -4.42 -8.57
N LEU A 99 1.21 -4.89 -9.62
CA LEU A 99 1.84 -5.54 -10.77
C LEU A 99 2.44 -4.53 -11.75
N LEU A 100 2.03 -3.26 -11.69
CA LEU A 100 2.53 -2.20 -12.59
C LEU A 100 4.01 -1.86 -12.38
N GLY A 101 4.65 -2.34 -11.30
CA GLY A 101 6.10 -2.26 -11.13
C GLY A 101 6.89 -3.28 -11.97
N TYR A 102 6.22 -4.28 -12.55
CA TYR A 102 6.87 -5.25 -13.43
C TYR A 102 7.29 -4.58 -14.75
N PRO A 103 8.57 -4.63 -15.17
CA PRO A 103 9.05 -3.93 -16.36
C PRO A 103 8.28 -4.26 -17.64
N GLY A 104 7.80 -5.51 -17.77
CA GLY A 104 7.01 -5.93 -18.92
C GLY A 104 5.62 -5.28 -19.02
N TYR A 105 5.18 -4.57 -17.98
CA TYR A 105 3.86 -3.92 -17.91
C TYR A 105 3.89 -2.39 -18.03
N SER A 106 5.08 -1.79 -18.18
CA SER A 106 5.23 -0.33 -18.40
C SER A 106 4.39 0.17 -19.58
N LYS A 107 4.30 -0.61 -20.66
CA LYS A 107 3.47 -0.27 -21.84
C LYS A 107 2.00 -0.03 -21.50
N PHE A 108 1.46 -0.74 -20.50
CA PHE A 108 0.06 -0.57 -20.09
C PHE A 108 -0.13 0.70 -19.28
N LEU A 109 0.87 1.11 -18.49
CA LEU A 109 0.85 2.42 -17.83
C LEU A 109 0.86 3.53 -18.88
N ASP A 110 1.75 3.46 -19.88
CA ASP A 110 1.81 4.45 -20.97
C ASP A 110 0.50 4.53 -21.75
N MET A 111 -0.13 3.39 -22.03
CA MET A 111 -1.44 3.34 -22.70
C MET A 111 -2.54 3.95 -21.84
N ALA A 112 -2.56 3.65 -20.54
CA ALA A 112 -3.55 4.18 -19.61
C ALA A 112 -3.42 5.70 -19.45
N GLU A 113 -2.20 6.22 -19.35
CA GLU A 113 -1.91 7.65 -19.27
C GLU A 113 -2.38 8.44 -20.49
N LYS A 114 -2.35 7.82 -21.68
CA LYS A 114 -2.78 8.43 -22.94
C LYS A 114 -4.27 8.24 -23.24
N SER A 115 -5.02 7.57 -22.36
CA SER A 115 -6.43 7.27 -22.59
C SER A 115 -7.33 8.46 -22.29
N ASP A 116 -8.37 8.67 -23.10
CA ASP A 116 -9.43 9.64 -22.79
C ASP A 116 -10.48 9.11 -21.80
N ASN A 117 -10.32 7.89 -21.28
CA ASN A 117 -11.23 7.31 -20.30
C ASN A 117 -10.98 7.92 -18.90
N GLU A 118 -11.94 8.73 -18.43
CA GLU A 118 -11.84 9.42 -17.14
C GLU A 118 -11.68 8.48 -15.93
N GLU A 119 -12.34 7.31 -15.93
CA GLU A 119 -12.20 6.33 -14.85
C GLU A 119 -10.80 5.73 -14.83
N LEU A 120 -10.26 5.42 -16.01
CA LEU A 120 -8.89 4.92 -16.14
C LEU A 120 -7.87 5.97 -15.68
N GLN A 121 -8.07 7.23 -16.05
CA GLN A 121 -7.24 8.35 -15.59
C GLN A 121 -7.25 8.49 -14.07
N LYS A 122 -8.39 8.26 -13.41
CA LYS A 122 -8.45 8.22 -11.93
C LYS A 122 -7.63 7.07 -11.36
N VAL A 123 -7.67 5.88 -11.96
CA VAL A 123 -6.86 4.74 -11.50
C VAL A 123 -5.36 5.01 -11.69
N VAL A 124 -4.97 5.63 -12.81
CA VAL A 124 -3.59 6.07 -13.08
C VAL A 124 -3.14 7.10 -12.05
N ALA A 125 -3.95 8.13 -11.80
CA ALA A 125 -3.65 9.17 -10.80
C ALA A 125 -3.47 8.55 -9.40
N ASN A 126 -4.37 7.64 -9.01
CA ASN A 126 -4.27 6.93 -7.74
C ASN A 126 -2.99 6.07 -7.67
N HIS A 127 -2.64 5.35 -8.73
CA HIS A 127 -1.39 4.56 -8.78
C HIS A 127 -0.16 5.44 -8.58
N LYS A 128 -0.09 6.58 -9.28
CA LYS A 128 1.02 7.55 -9.16
C LYS A 128 1.07 8.16 -7.76
N ALA A 129 -0.07 8.49 -7.18
CA ALA A 129 -0.16 8.99 -5.80
C ALA A 129 0.35 7.94 -4.80
N SER A 130 -0.07 6.67 -4.91
CA SER A 130 0.45 5.59 -4.06
C SER A 130 1.96 5.44 -4.18
N LYS A 131 2.51 5.51 -5.41
CA LYS A 131 3.97 5.45 -5.61
C LYS A 131 4.68 6.65 -4.99
N ARG A 132 4.14 7.85 -5.16
CA ARG A 132 4.71 9.05 -4.54
C ARG A 132 4.67 8.97 -3.01
N LEU A 133 3.60 8.44 -2.42
CA LEU A 133 3.52 8.20 -0.98
C LEU A 133 4.60 7.22 -0.53
N GLN A 134 4.77 6.11 -1.26
CA GLN A 134 5.80 5.13 -0.98
C GLN A 134 7.20 5.75 -0.99
N ASP A 135 7.51 6.61 -1.95
CA ASP A 135 8.79 7.32 -2.02
C ASP A 135 8.99 8.28 -0.83
N LEU A 136 7.92 8.97 -0.39
CA LEU A 136 7.97 9.86 0.77
C LEU A 136 8.14 9.10 2.10
N LEU A 137 7.63 7.87 2.18
CA LEU A 137 7.78 7.01 3.35
C LEU A 137 9.13 6.27 3.37
N ASN A 138 9.76 6.08 2.21
CA ASN A 138 11.02 5.35 2.07
C ASN A 138 12.24 6.28 2.20
N THR A 139 12.27 7.08 3.27
CA THR A 139 13.40 7.95 3.62
C THR A 139 13.96 7.56 4.99
N GLN A 140 15.25 7.82 5.21
CA GLN A 140 15.87 7.53 6.51
C GLN A 140 15.26 8.37 7.63
N GLU A 141 14.96 9.64 7.33
CA GLU A 141 14.27 10.57 8.20
C GLU A 141 12.97 11.01 7.51
N PRO A 142 11.79 10.84 8.13
CA PRO A 142 10.52 11.26 7.55
C PRO A 142 10.45 12.78 7.37
N ASP A 143 10.15 13.25 6.16
CA ASP A 143 9.79 14.64 5.90
C ASP A 143 8.29 14.84 6.16
N PHE A 144 7.95 15.06 7.44
CA PHE A 144 6.55 15.25 7.85
C PHE A 144 5.87 16.44 7.17
N PRO A 145 6.49 17.63 7.01
CA PRO A 145 5.89 18.71 6.22
C PRO A 145 5.51 18.29 4.79
N ALA A 146 6.38 17.58 4.08
CA ALA A 146 6.08 17.09 2.73
C ALA A 146 4.98 16.03 2.74
N LEU A 147 5.00 15.09 3.69
CA LEU A 147 3.97 14.06 3.85
C LEU A 147 2.60 14.66 4.14
N VAL A 148 2.50 15.61 5.09
CA VAL A 148 1.25 16.30 5.42
C VAL A 148 0.69 17.00 4.19
N LYS A 149 1.52 17.80 3.51
CA LYS A 149 1.11 18.51 2.29
C LYS A 149 0.59 17.53 1.24
N PHE A 150 1.33 16.45 0.99
CA PHE A 150 0.95 15.42 0.03
C PHE A 150 -0.40 14.78 0.38
N LEU A 151 -0.60 14.39 1.65
CA LEU A 151 -1.84 13.78 2.11
C LEU A 151 -3.04 14.73 2.01
N GLN A 152 -2.83 16.03 2.24
CA GLN A 152 -3.88 17.06 2.10
C GLN A 152 -4.30 17.30 0.64
N GLU A 153 -3.34 17.21 -0.28
CA GLU A 153 -3.57 17.35 -1.72
C GLU A 153 -4.24 16.10 -2.33
N ASN A 154 -4.03 14.92 -1.73
CA ASN A 154 -4.51 13.63 -2.23
C ASN A 154 -5.54 13.00 -1.28
N LYS A 155 -6.71 13.64 -1.15
CA LYS A 155 -7.76 13.26 -0.17
C LYS A 155 -8.42 11.90 -0.44
N ASP A 156 -8.49 11.51 -1.70
CA ASP A 156 -9.12 10.25 -2.12
C ASP A 156 -8.18 9.05 -2.03
N LEU A 157 -6.89 9.28 -1.76
CA LEU A 157 -5.92 8.20 -1.59
C LEU A 157 -6.26 7.39 -0.33
N GLY A 158 -6.36 6.07 -0.47
CA GLY A 158 -6.64 5.16 0.64
C GLY A 158 -5.62 4.04 0.74
N GLY A 159 -5.94 3.04 1.57
CA GLY A 159 -5.13 1.83 1.72
C GLY A 159 -4.13 1.88 2.88
N PRO A 160 -3.44 0.76 3.15
CA PRO A 160 -2.65 0.57 4.38
C PRO A 160 -1.54 1.61 4.56
N GLU A 161 -0.81 1.94 3.50
CA GLU A 161 0.28 2.92 3.53
C GLU A 161 -0.25 4.33 3.81
N CYS A 162 -1.41 4.69 3.23
CA CYS A 162 -2.07 5.96 3.50
C CYS A 162 -2.52 6.06 4.96
N LEU A 163 -3.14 5.00 5.49
CA LEU A 163 -3.55 4.93 6.89
C LEU A 163 -2.36 5.06 7.85
N ASN A 164 -1.25 4.37 7.57
CA ASN A 164 -0.03 4.50 8.35
C ASN A 164 0.53 5.93 8.30
N ALA A 165 0.58 6.53 7.10
CA ALA A 165 1.07 7.89 6.94
C ALA A 165 0.18 8.92 7.68
N LEU A 166 -1.15 8.80 7.58
CA LEU A 166 -2.09 9.63 8.33
C LEU A 166 -1.88 9.50 9.84
N TRP A 167 -1.66 8.27 10.34
CA TRP A 167 -1.40 8.01 11.74
C TRP A 167 -0.09 8.64 12.24
N PHE A 168 0.99 8.58 11.47
CA PHE A 168 2.25 9.23 11.88
C PHE A 168 2.16 10.75 11.76
N CYS A 169 1.58 11.25 10.68
CA CYS A 169 1.44 12.69 10.46
C CYS A 169 0.53 13.35 11.48
N GLN A 170 -0.55 12.71 11.94
CA GLN A 170 -1.41 13.32 12.97
C GLN A 170 -0.66 13.49 14.30
N GLN A 171 0.22 12.55 14.69
CA GLN A 171 1.04 12.66 15.90
C GLN A 171 2.01 13.84 15.79
N TRP A 172 2.68 13.97 14.64
CA TRP A 172 3.56 15.11 14.37
C TRP A 172 2.79 16.43 14.38
N LEU A 173 1.63 16.49 13.70
CA LEU A 173 0.77 17.68 13.68
C LEU A 173 0.33 18.10 15.08
N ALA A 174 -0.07 17.16 15.93
CA ALA A 174 -0.44 17.44 17.31
C ALA A 174 0.73 18.00 18.13
N GLY A 175 1.95 17.49 17.93
CA GLY A 175 3.17 18.00 18.55
C GLY A 175 3.54 19.43 18.09
N GLU A 176 3.18 19.80 16.87
CA GLU A 176 3.34 21.15 16.31
C GLU A 176 2.16 22.09 16.64
N ASP A 177 1.27 21.71 17.58
CA ASP A 177 0.04 22.43 17.96
C ASP A 177 -0.96 22.64 16.80
N ARG A 178 -0.90 21.80 15.77
CA ARG A 178 -1.80 21.80 14.60
C ARG A 178 -2.95 20.81 14.78
N LYS A 179 -3.64 20.90 15.92
CA LYS A 179 -4.65 19.91 16.38
C LYS A 179 -5.83 19.73 15.40
N GLU A 180 -6.29 20.80 14.76
CA GLU A 180 -7.38 20.72 13.77
C GLU A 180 -7.00 19.87 12.55
N GLU A 181 -5.77 20.00 12.07
CA GLU A 181 -5.27 19.21 10.95
C GLU A 181 -5.05 17.75 11.35
N ALA A 182 -4.56 17.51 12.57
CA ALA A 182 -4.44 16.16 13.15
C ALA A 182 -5.82 15.48 13.23
N ARG A 183 -6.85 16.19 13.71
CA ARG A 183 -8.24 15.68 13.77
C ARG A 183 -8.79 15.38 12.39
N ALA A 184 -8.49 16.21 11.39
CA ALA A 184 -8.91 15.96 10.01
C ALA A 184 -8.31 14.65 9.48
N PHE A 185 -7.05 14.33 9.83
CA PHE A 185 -6.41 13.08 9.44
C PHE A 185 -7.03 11.87 10.13
N LEU A 186 -7.30 11.94 11.43
CA LEU A 186 -7.99 10.85 12.15
C LEU A 186 -9.42 10.63 11.65
N THR A 187 -10.15 11.70 11.36
CA THR A 187 -11.50 11.63 10.77
C THR A 187 -11.47 10.95 9.41
N ARG A 188 -10.47 11.29 8.58
CA ARG A 188 -10.26 10.62 7.30
C ARG A 188 -10.00 9.13 7.48
N MET A 189 -9.20 8.72 8.46
CA MET A 189 -8.96 7.31 8.74
C MET A 189 -10.27 6.58 9.14
N LEU A 190 -11.13 7.18 9.96
CA LEU A 190 -12.42 6.57 10.35
C LEU A 190 -13.35 6.32 9.15
N ASN A 191 -13.21 7.10 8.08
CA ASN A 191 -13.99 6.96 6.86
C ASN A 191 -13.38 5.95 5.86
N ASP A 192 -12.18 5.42 6.12
CA ASP A 192 -11.56 4.43 5.24
C ASP A 192 -12.23 3.04 5.39
N PRO A 193 -12.56 2.35 4.29
CA PRO A 193 -13.18 1.03 4.35
C PRO A 193 -12.41 -0.01 5.17
N LEU A 194 -11.07 0.04 5.18
CA LEU A 194 -10.24 -0.90 5.96
C LEU A 194 -10.39 -0.68 7.47
N VAL A 195 -10.68 0.55 7.88
CA VAL A 195 -10.96 0.88 9.29
C VAL A 195 -12.41 0.54 9.64
N ALA A 196 -13.36 0.71 8.71
CA ALA A 196 -14.76 0.36 8.90
C ALA A 196 -14.97 -1.11 9.32
N GLU A 197 -14.13 -2.02 8.80
CA GLU A 197 -14.15 -3.45 9.11
C GLU A 197 -13.32 -3.84 10.36
N ASN A 198 -12.70 -2.87 11.03
CA ASN A 198 -11.81 -3.08 12.18
C ASN A 198 -12.27 -2.30 13.43
N PRO A 199 -13.13 -2.90 14.28
CA PRO A 199 -13.65 -2.22 15.49
C PRO A 199 -12.57 -1.76 16.46
N GLN A 200 -11.46 -2.51 16.56
CA GLN A 200 -10.35 -2.13 17.43
C GLN A 200 -9.61 -0.90 16.86
N GLY A 201 -9.41 -0.86 15.55
CA GLY A 201 -8.85 0.29 14.85
C GLY A 201 -9.71 1.54 15.03
N GLN A 202 -11.04 1.41 14.88
CA GLN A 202 -11.98 2.51 15.14
C GLN A 202 -11.84 3.06 16.56
N LYS A 203 -11.85 2.18 17.56
CA LYS A 203 -11.71 2.59 18.97
C LYS A 203 -10.40 3.31 19.24
N MET A 204 -9.30 2.83 18.66
CA MET A 204 -7.98 3.46 18.79
C MET A 204 -7.97 4.88 18.19
N ILE A 205 -8.54 5.05 17.00
CA ILE A 205 -8.61 6.35 16.32
C ILE A 205 -9.54 7.31 17.08
N GLN A 206 -10.70 6.83 17.54
CA GLN A 206 -11.64 7.61 18.34
C GLN A 206 -10.98 8.09 19.64
N GLY A 207 -10.27 7.21 20.35
CA GLY A 207 -9.54 7.58 21.57
C GLY A 207 -8.42 8.59 21.33
N ALA A 208 -7.75 8.55 20.17
CA ALA A 208 -6.78 9.57 19.80
C ALA A 208 -7.43 10.94 19.56
N ILE A 209 -8.64 10.97 18.97
CA ILE A 209 -9.42 12.20 18.81
C ILE A 209 -9.79 12.77 20.20
N GLU A 210 -10.31 11.94 21.09
CA GLU A 210 -10.70 12.34 22.45
C GLU A 210 -9.49 12.86 23.27
N ALA A 211 -8.34 12.20 23.17
CA ALA A 211 -7.13 12.61 23.88
C ALA A 211 -6.65 14.02 23.49
N MET A 212 -6.85 14.43 22.23
CA MET A 212 -6.49 15.79 21.78
C MET A 212 -7.38 16.87 22.39
N ASP A 213 -8.64 16.55 22.71
CA ASP A 213 -9.58 17.45 23.37
C ASP A 213 -9.28 17.61 24.87
N HIS A 214 -8.60 16.62 25.46
CA HIS A 214 -8.29 16.57 26.90
C HIS A 214 -6.83 16.89 27.23
N ALA A 215 -6.00 17.22 26.23
CA ALA A 215 -4.60 17.59 26.43
C ALA A 215 -4.41 18.95 27.15
N GLU A 216 -5.47 19.73 27.36
CA GLU A 216 -5.45 20.85 28.31
C GLU A 216 -5.78 20.35 29.71
N GLY A 217 -4.78 19.74 30.35
CA GLY A 217 -4.83 19.44 31.76
C GLY A 217 -4.09 18.18 32.10
N ASN A 218 -3.04 18.34 32.91
CA ASN A 218 -2.39 17.28 33.67
C ASN A 218 -1.29 16.51 32.92
N HIS A 219 -0.22 17.22 32.54
CA HIS A 219 1.08 16.59 32.45
C HIS A 219 1.61 16.44 33.88
N ASP A 220 1.52 15.24 34.41
CA ASP A 220 2.32 14.78 35.53
C ASP A 220 3.63 14.26 34.91
N HIS A 221 4.67 15.10 34.87
CA HIS A 221 5.94 14.72 34.23
C HIS A 221 6.79 13.77 35.09
N ASP A 222 6.51 13.63 36.40
CA ASP A 222 7.33 12.86 37.32
C ASP A 222 6.65 11.58 37.87
N GLY A 223 5.39 11.34 37.51
CA GLY A 223 4.62 10.15 37.82
C GLY A 223 4.10 10.12 39.26
N ASP A 224 3.97 11.28 39.92
CA ASP A 224 3.51 11.39 41.30
C ASP A 224 1.97 11.43 41.45
N GLY A 225 1.25 11.51 40.32
CA GLY A 225 -0.20 11.60 40.24
C GLY A 225 -0.76 13.01 40.44
N ILE A 226 0.08 14.05 40.43
CA ILE A 226 -0.28 15.46 40.62
C ILE A 226 0.00 16.25 39.32
N PRO A 227 -0.95 17.09 38.85
CA PRO A 227 -0.69 17.99 37.74
C PRO A 227 0.42 18.99 38.03
N ASP A 228 1.39 19.07 37.12
CA ASP A 228 2.29 20.22 37.07
C ASP A 228 1.46 21.47 36.73
N HIS A 229 1.49 22.46 37.65
CA HIS A 229 0.79 23.75 37.53
C HIS A 229 1.60 24.79 36.76
#